data_AF-A0A1Q9LKV1-F1
#
_entry.id   AF-A0A1Q9LKV1-F1
#
_cell.length_a   1.000
_cell.length_b   1.000
_cell.length_c   1.000
_cell.angle_alpha   90.00
_cell.angle_beta   90.00
_cell.angle_gamma   90.00
#
_symmetry.space_group_name_H-M   'P 1'
#
loop_
_entity.id
_entity.type
_entity.pdbx_description
1 polymer ?
#
loop_
_entity_poly.entity_id
_entity_poly.type
_entity_poly.pdbx_seq_one_letter_code
_entity_poly.pdbx_strand_id
1 'polypeptide(L)'
;MESPAAALRAAIDEFVGIARTRPSLYRLMLDRAPFGDNASDVGARSQDVFHTLVARVVPAERARPFAGLVLAAAHGIADLEAGGRLDPRKCDADGDALIDLLIATLPTR
;
A
#
# COMPACT_ATOMS: atom_id res chain seq x y z
N MET A 1 7.70 21.38 -2.27
CA MET A 1 7.96 19.95 -2.58
C MET A 1 7.40 19.14 -1.44
N GLU A 2 6.54 18.17 -1.74
CA GLU A 2 5.98 17.25 -0.74
C GLU A 2 7.09 16.33 -0.16
N SER A 3 6.99 15.99 1.14
CA SER A 3 8.01 15.16 1.80
C SER A 3 7.98 13.71 1.26
N PRO A 4 9.10 12.96 1.28
CA PRO A 4 9.10 11.55 0.89
C PRO A 4 8.05 10.69 1.60
N ALA A 5 7.85 10.94 2.90
CA ALA A 5 6.85 10.24 3.70
C ALA A 5 5.42 10.59 3.26
N ALA A 6 5.14 11.86 2.96
CA ALA A 6 3.83 12.27 2.47
C ALA A 6 3.53 11.70 1.06
N ALA A 7 4.52 11.63 0.18
CA ALA A 7 4.36 10.99 -1.13
C ALA A 7 4.09 9.48 -1.02
N LEU A 8 4.76 8.80 -0.09
CA LEU A 8 4.49 7.39 0.20
C LEU A 8 3.08 7.21 0.80
N ARG A 9 2.69 8.08 1.73
CA ARG A 9 1.34 8.11 2.33
C ARG A 9 0.26 8.24 1.26
N ALA A 10 0.41 9.17 0.33
CA ALA A 10 -0.53 9.39 -0.75
C ALA A 10 -0.65 8.15 -1.66
N ALA A 11 0.47 7.49 -1.98
CA ALA A 11 0.45 6.28 -2.81
C ALA A 11 -0.25 5.09 -2.12
N ILE A 12 -0.06 4.92 -0.80
CA ILE A 12 -0.77 3.89 -0.03
C ILE A 12 -2.27 4.22 0.02
N ASP A 13 -2.64 5.48 0.23
CA ASP A 13 -4.03 5.93 0.22
C ASP A 13 -4.71 5.67 -1.12
N GLU A 14 -4.04 5.96 -2.24
CA GLU A 14 -4.59 5.69 -3.57
C GLU A 14 -4.83 4.19 -3.78
N PHE A 15 -3.87 3.36 -3.34
CA PHE A 15 -3.98 1.91 -3.42
C PHE A 15 -5.16 1.37 -2.60
N VAL A 16 -5.25 1.73 -1.32
CA VAL A 16 -6.36 1.35 -0.43
C VAL A 16 -7.69 1.94 -0.92
N GLY A 17 -7.65 3.15 -1.50
CA GLY A 17 -8.77 3.82 -2.14
C GLY A 17 -9.39 3.02 -3.28
N ILE A 18 -8.62 2.22 -4.02
CA ILE A 18 -9.16 1.31 -5.04
C ILE A 18 -10.04 0.23 -4.37
N ALA A 19 -9.61 -0.33 -3.23
CA ALA A 19 -10.41 -1.31 -2.49
C ALA A 19 -11.71 -0.69 -1.96
N ARG A 20 -11.65 0.56 -1.46
CA ARG A 20 -12.80 1.32 -0.96
C ARG A 20 -13.82 1.66 -2.05
N THR A 21 -13.35 2.13 -3.20
CA THR A 21 -14.20 2.70 -4.26
C THR A 21 -14.57 1.71 -5.36
N ARG A 22 -13.73 0.69 -5.59
CA ARG A 22 -13.85 -0.28 -6.68
C ARG A 22 -13.49 -1.70 -6.20
N PRO A 23 -14.22 -2.27 -5.22
CA PRO A 23 -13.85 -3.54 -4.59
C PRO A 23 -13.74 -4.72 -5.56
N SER A 24 -14.56 -4.76 -6.62
CA SER A 24 -14.47 -5.79 -7.66
C SER A 24 -13.20 -5.67 -8.50
N LEU A 25 -12.76 -4.44 -8.81
CA LEU A 25 -11.50 -4.20 -9.54
C LEU A 25 -10.30 -4.55 -8.65
N TYR A 26 -10.34 -4.17 -7.37
CA TYR A 26 -9.30 -4.52 -6.42
C TYR A 26 -9.08 -6.04 -6.35
N ARG A 27 -10.15 -6.84 -6.21
CA ARG A 27 -10.03 -8.31 -6.25
C ARG A 27 -9.45 -8.81 -7.58
N LEU A 28 -9.92 -8.24 -8.70
CA LEU A 28 -9.45 -8.61 -10.03
C LEU A 28 -7.95 -8.32 -10.21
N MET A 29 -7.41 -7.23 -9.65
CA MET A 29 -5.98 -6.92 -9.69
C MET A 29 -5.11 -7.93 -8.92
N LEU A 30 -5.68 -8.63 -7.94
CA LEU A 30 -4.96 -9.54 -7.04
C LEU A 30 -5.18 -11.01 -7.38
N ASP A 31 -6.25 -11.32 -8.09
CA ASP A 31 -6.46 -12.64 -8.64
C ASP A 31 -5.35 -12.99 -9.64
N ARG A 32 -4.88 -14.23 -9.57
CA ARG A 32 -3.84 -14.79 -10.43
C ARG A 32 -4.29 -15.00 -11.89
N ALA A 33 -5.43 -14.42 -12.29
CA ALA A 33 -6.03 -14.59 -13.60
C ALA A 33 -5.06 -14.10 -14.69
N PRO A 34 -5.05 -14.73 -15.89
CA PRO A 34 -4.05 -14.47 -16.91
C PRO A 34 -4.44 -13.19 -17.64
N PHE A 35 -4.25 -12.05 -16.99
CA PHE A 35 -4.19 -10.80 -17.73
C PHE A 35 -2.96 -10.92 -18.64
N GLY A 36 -3.18 -10.89 -19.96
CA GLY A 36 -2.10 -11.07 -20.93
C GLY A 36 -0.94 -10.09 -20.70
N ASP A 37 0.18 -10.32 -21.37
CA ASP A 37 1.49 -9.70 -21.13
C ASP A 37 1.45 -8.20 -20.77
N ASN A 38 0.60 -7.41 -21.44
CA ASN A 38 0.42 -5.98 -21.18
C ASN A 38 0.03 -5.63 -19.72
N ALA A 39 -0.82 -6.43 -19.08
CA ALA A 39 -1.24 -6.18 -17.70
C ALA A 39 -0.17 -6.60 -16.69
N SER A 40 0.63 -7.63 -17.02
CA SER A 40 1.82 -7.99 -16.25
C SER A 40 2.84 -6.85 -16.27
N ASP A 41 3.08 -6.24 -17.44
CA ASP A 41 3.98 -5.10 -17.60
C ASP A 41 3.52 -3.85 -16.82
N VAL A 42 2.22 -3.54 -16.85
CA VAL A 42 1.66 -2.43 -16.06
C VAL A 42 1.82 -2.71 -14.57
N GLY A 43 1.55 -3.95 -14.12
CA GLY A 43 1.75 -4.35 -12.73
C GLY A 43 3.20 -4.21 -12.28
N ALA A 44 4.15 -4.66 -13.09
CA ALA A 44 5.58 -4.53 -12.81
C ALA A 44 6.02 -3.06 -12.69
N ARG A 45 5.59 -2.20 -13.63
CA ARG A 45 5.88 -0.77 -13.58
C ARG A 45 5.31 -0.11 -12.31
N SER A 46 4.09 -0.45 -11.92
CA SER A 46 3.48 0.07 -10.70
C SER A 46 4.26 -0.36 -9.45
N GLN A 47 4.74 -1.61 -9.41
CA GLN A 47 5.60 -2.10 -8.32
C GLN A 47 6.96 -1.37 -8.27
N ASP A 48 7.57 -1.09 -9.42
CA ASP A 48 8.83 -0.34 -9.50
C ASP A 48 8.69 1.10 -8.99
N VAL A 49 7.58 1.76 -9.35
CA VAL A 49 7.25 3.11 -8.84
C VAL A 49 7.07 3.07 -7.33
N PHE A 50 6.30 2.12 -6.82
CA PHE A 50 6.08 1.95 -5.38
C PHE A 50 7.39 1.68 -4.63
N HIS A 51 8.24 0.80 -5.15
CA HIS A 51 9.56 0.54 -4.58
C HIS A 51 10.43 1.81 -4.54
N THR A 52 10.38 2.62 -5.60
CA THR A 52 11.10 3.91 -5.66
C THR A 52 10.61 4.87 -4.58
N LEU A 53 9.30 4.92 -4.29
CA LEU A 53 8.76 5.75 -3.21
C LEU A 53 9.26 5.30 -1.84
N VAL A 54 9.22 3.99 -1.56
CA VAL A 54 9.74 3.43 -0.30
C VAL A 54 11.24 3.69 -0.15
N ALA A 55 12.00 3.54 -1.23
CA ALA A 55 13.43 3.83 -1.27
C ALA A 55 13.77 5.31 -1.03
N ARG A 56 12.80 6.24 -1.03
CA ARG A 56 13.03 7.64 -0.60
C ARG A 56 12.88 7.84 0.91
N VAL A 57 12.26 6.90 1.61
CA VAL A 57 11.97 6.98 3.05
C VAL A 57 12.97 6.15 3.86
N VAL A 58 13.29 4.93 3.42
CA VAL A 58 14.13 3.99 4.19
C VAL A 58 15.57 3.88 3.67
N PRO A 59 16.54 3.38 4.47
CA PRO A 59 17.89 3.04 4.00
C PRO A 59 17.85 2.16 2.74
N ALA A 60 18.70 2.47 1.75
CA ALA A 60 18.63 1.87 0.42
C ALA A 60 18.79 0.35 0.45
N GLU A 61 19.67 -0.15 1.32
CA GLU A 61 19.96 -1.56 1.55
C GLU A 61 18.76 -2.35 2.10
N ARG A 62 17.76 -1.67 2.68
CA ARG A 62 16.53 -2.28 3.22
C ARG A 62 15.27 -1.92 2.42
N ALA A 63 15.40 -1.14 1.34
CA ALA A 63 14.26 -0.63 0.57
C ALA A 63 13.35 -1.74 0.03
N ARG A 64 13.93 -2.82 -0.52
CA ARG A 64 13.15 -3.91 -1.12
C ARG A 64 12.37 -4.74 -0.09
N PRO A 65 12.97 -5.21 1.03
CA PRO A 65 12.21 -5.83 2.13
C PRO A 65 11.10 -4.91 2.69
N PHE A 66 11.38 -3.63 2.90
CA PHE A 66 10.38 -2.69 3.40
C PHE A 66 9.28 -2.42 2.37
N ALA A 67 9.58 -2.37 1.08
CA ALA A 67 8.55 -2.25 0.05
C ALA A 67 7.58 -3.44 0.10
N GLY A 68 8.10 -4.66 0.29
CA GLY A 68 7.27 -5.83 0.52
C GLY A 68 6.41 -5.70 1.78
N LEU A 69 6.98 -5.23 2.90
CA LEU A 69 6.25 -5.04 4.16
C LEU A 69 5.14 -3.99 4.04
N VAL A 70 5.43 -2.83 3.44
CA VAL A 70 4.45 -1.75 3.26
C VAL A 70 3.33 -2.21 2.33
N LEU A 71 3.64 -2.91 1.25
CA LEU A 71 2.64 -3.46 0.34
C LEU A 71 1.74 -4.50 1.04
N ALA A 72 2.34 -5.41 1.82
CA ALA A 72 1.59 -6.39 2.61
C ALA A 72 0.68 -5.73 3.65
N ALA A 73 1.16 -4.68 4.32
CA ALA A 73 0.37 -3.92 5.27
C ALA A 73 -0.80 -3.19 4.59
N ALA A 74 -0.56 -2.54 3.45
CA ALA A 74 -1.60 -1.87 2.67
C ALA A 74 -2.71 -2.85 2.23
N HIS A 75 -2.34 -4.05 1.77
CA HIS A 75 -3.29 -5.14 1.50
C HIS A 75 -4.11 -5.54 2.73
N GLY A 76 -3.42 -5.78 3.86
CA GLY A 76 -4.07 -6.16 5.11
C GLY A 76 -5.07 -5.11 5.58
N ILE A 77 -4.71 -3.82 5.50
CA ILE A 77 -5.60 -2.71 5.84
C ILE A 77 -6.84 -2.72 4.94
N ALA A 78 -6.66 -2.77 3.62
CA ALA A 78 -7.76 -2.82 2.66
C ALA A 78 -8.73 -4.00 2.91
N ASP A 79 -8.19 -5.20 3.18
CA ASP A 79 -8.99 -6.40 3.44
C ASP A 79 -9.71 -6.35 4.80
N LEU A 80 -9.08 -5.76 5.82
CA LEU A 80 -9.69 -5.58 7.13
C LEU A 80 -10.81 -4.53 7.07
N GLU A 81 -10.61 -3.42 6.37
CA GLU A 81 -11.66 -2.40 6.13
C GLU A 81 -12.84 -2.98 5.36
N ALA A 82 -12.58 -3.66 4.24
CA ALA A 82 -13.64 -4.27 3.42
C ALA A 82 -14.44 -5.32 4.20
N GLY A 83 -13.82 -5.98 5.18
CA GLY A 83 -14.47 -6.93 6.08
C GLY A 83 -15.14 -6.31 7.31
N GLY A 84 -15.10 -4.98 7.49
CA GLY A 84 -15.64 -4.30 8.69
C GLY A 84 -14.87 -4.62 9.99
N ARG A 85 -13.59 -5.02 9.87
CA ARG A 85 -12.72 -5.44 10.98
C ARG A 85 -11.86 -4.31 11.56
N LEU A 86 -11.87 -3.13 10.95
CA LEU A 86 -11.25 -1.89 11.46
C LEU A 86 -12.33 -0.90 11.91
N ASP A 87 -13.15 -1.31 12.88
CA ASP A 87 -14.06 -0.38 13.55
C ASP A 87 -13.26 0.40 14.61
N PRO A 88 -13.18 1.75 14.52
CA PRO A 88 -12.44 2.56 15.49
C PRO A 88 -12.90 2.33 16.92
N ARG A 89 -14.17 1.98 17.13
CA ARG A 89 -14.71 1.67 18.47
C ARG A 89 -14.16 0.37 19.07
N LYS A 90 -13.59 -0.50 18.25
CA LYS A 90 -13.03 -1.81 18.66
C LYS A 90 -11.51 -1.80 18.67
N CYS A 91 -10.90 -1.09 17.73
CA CYS A 91 -9.46 -1.16 17.47
C CYS A 91 -8.71 0.12 17.84
N ASP A 92 -9.42 1.20 18.22
CA ASP A 92 -8.86 2.54 18.46
C ASP A 92 -8.05 3.10 17.27
N ALA A 93 -8.32 2.59 16.07
CA ALA A 93 -7.70 2.97 14.81
C ALA A 93 -8.60 2.59 13.63
N ASP A 94 -8.70 3.47 12.63
CA ASP A 94 -9.17 3.16 11.27
C ASP A 94 -7.98 2.85 10.34
N GLY A 95 -8.26 2.57 9.07
CA GLY A 95 -7.20 2.30 8.10
C GLY A 95 -6.27 3.49 7.89
N ASP A 96 -6.77 4.72 7.91
CA ASP A 96 -5.95 5.91 7.72
C ASP A 96 -4.95 6.09 8.88
N ALA A 97 -5.40 5.89 10.12
CA ALA A 97 -4.55 5.89 11.31
C ALA A 97 -3.50 4.77 11.27
N LEU A 98 -3.84 3.59 10.75
CA LEU A 98 -2.88 2.49 10.58
C LEU A 98 -1.84 2.79 9.49
N ILE A 99 -2.22 3.48 8.40
CA ILE A 99 -1.27 3.92 7.37
C ILE A 99 -0.30 4.95 7.98
N ASP A 100 -0.80 5.91 8.76
CA ASP A 100 0.03 6.90 9.43
C ASP A 100 1.01 6.22 10.41
N LEU A 101 0.52 5.26 11.20
CA LEU A 101 1.36 4.49 12.11
C LEU A 101 2.42 3.67 11.35
N LEU A 102 2.05 3.00 10.26
CA LEU A 102 2.97 2.25 9.42
C LEU A 102 4.14 3.15 8.97
N ILE A 103 3.85 4.34 8.45
CA ILE A 103 4.87 5.27 7.98
C ILE A 103 5.74 5.76 9.13
N ALA A 104 5.15 6.08 10.28
CA ALA A 104 5.89 6.51 11.47
C ALA A 104 6.84 5.44 12.02
N THR A 105 6.56 4.15 11.78
CA THR A 105 7.43 3.03 12.20
C THR A 105 8.54 2.69 11.22
N LEU A 106 8.52 3.25 10.00
CA LEU A 106 9.58 2.98 9.03
C LEU A 106 10.90 3.57 9.52
N PRO A 107 12.02 2.85 9.39
CA PRO A 107 13.32 3.42 9.73
C PRO A 107 13.64 4.49 8.70
N THR A 108 13.57 5.74 9.11
CA THR A 108 13.91 6.88 8.26
C THR A 108 15.42 6.95 8.05
N ARG A 109 15.82 7.49 6.91
CA ARG A 109 17.23 7.87 6.65
C ARG A 109 17.71 8.97 7.57
#